data_AF-A0A6Y1RRM0-F1
#
_entry.id   AF-A0A6Y1RRM0-F1
#
_cell.length_a   1.000
_cell.length_b   1.000
_cell.length_c   1.000
_cell.angle_alpha   90.00
_cell.angle_beta   90.00
_cell.angle_gamma   90.00
#
_symmetry.space_group_name_H-M   'P 1'
#
loop_
_entity.id
_entity.type
_entity.pdbx_description
1 polymer ?
#
loop_
_entity_poly.entity_id
_entity_poly.type
_entity_poly.pdbx_seq_one_letter_code
_entity_poly.pdbx_strand_id
1 'polypeptide(L)'
;MHFHKRTLLSLATLGMLAVSVVLMVVLVRNDNYRFINTDEFLCTTRTVTTIQPKNIHADGSLVLDFKMKRITLQYEIKTKDNAVKILYRDVYMKNLH
;
A
#
# COMPACT_ATOMS: atom_id res chain seq x y z
N MET A 1 -46.52 33.20 -26.05
CA MET A 1 -45.59 32.11 -26.43
C MET A 1 -44.12 32.33 -26.03
N HIS A 2 -43.64 33.56 -25.75
CA HIS A 2 -42.22 33.81 -25.42
C HIS A 2 -41.87 33.52 -23.94
N PHE A 3 -42.80 33.78 -23.01
CA PHE A 3 -42.61 33.51 -21.58
C PHE A 3 -42.49 32.01 -21.29
N HIS A 4 -43.38 31.19 -21.85
CA HIS A 4 -43.39 29.74 -21.64
C HIS A 4 -42.08 29.06 -22.10
N LYS A 5 -41.49 29.54 -23.21
CA LYS A 5 -40.17 29.10 -23.69
C LYS A 5 -39.03 29.43 -22.71
N ARG A 6 -39.05 30.62 -22.09
CA ARG A 6 -38.05 31.01 -21.07
C ARG A 6 -38.19 30.20 -19.79
N THR A 7 -39.43 29.94 -19.34
CA THR A 7 -39.68 29.12 -18.15
C THR A 7 -39.23 27.68 -18.36
N LEU A 8 -39.49 27.11 -19.54
CA LEU A 8 -39.06 25.75 -19.89
C LEU A 8 -37.52 25.63 -19.94
N LEU A 9 -36.86 26.62 -20.56
CA LEU A 9 -35.39 26.64 -20.65
C LEU A 9 -34.76 26.76 -19.25
N SER A 10 -35.32 27.62 -18.40
CA SER A 10 -34.86 27.80 -17.02
C SER A 10 -34.99 26.52 -16.19
N LEU A 11 -36.08 25.78 -16.37
CA LEU A 11 -36.32 24.51 -15.67
C LEU A 11 -35.32 23.44 -16.11
N ALA A 12 -35.06 23.36 -17.42
CA ALA A 12 -34.07 22.44 -18.00
C ALA A 12 -32.66 22.76 -17.50
N THR A 13 -32.27 24.04 -17.43
CA THR A 13 -30.96 24.44 -16.92
C THR A 13 -30.78 24.13 -15.43
N LEU A 14 -31.84 24.31 -14.62
CA LEU A 14 -31.83 23.94 -13.20
C LEU A 14 -31.71 22.43 -13.01
N GLY A 15 -32.40 21.64 -13.84
CA GLY A 15 -32.27 20.19 -13.84
C GLY A 15 -30.84 19.73 -14.15
N MET A 16 -30.22 20.29 -15.19
CA MET A 16 -28.84 19.99 -15.57
C MET A 16 -27.84 20.36 -14.47
N LEU A 17 -28.02 21.52 -13.83
CA LEU A 17 -27.20 21.94 -12.69
C LEU A 17 -27.35 20.99 -11.50
N ALA A 18 -28.56 20.59 -11.15
CA ALA A 18 -28.80 19.66 -10.05
C ALA A 18 -28.12 18.30 -10.29
N VAL A 19 -28.26 17.75 -11.51
CA VAL A 19 -27.61 16.49 -11.89
C VAL A 19 -26.08 16.60 -11.85
N SER A 20 -25.53 17.71 -12.35
CA SER A 20 -24.09 17.99 -12.30
C SER A 20 -23.54 18.02 -10.87
N VAL A 21 -24.24 18.67 -9.94
CA VAL A 21 -23.84 18.75 -8.53
C VAL A 21 -23.87 17.37 -7.88
N VAL A 22 -24.93 16.59 -8.13
CA VAL A 22 -25.02 15.21 -7.60
C VAL A 22 -23.88 14.34 -8.13
N LEU A 23 -23.56 14.44 -9.42
CA LEU A 23 -22.45 13.70 -10.02
C LEU A 23 -21.10 14.09 -9.39
N MET A 24 -20.87 15.38 -9.17
CA MET A 24 -19.67 15.88 -8.47
C MET A 24 -19.56 15.31 -7.05
N VAL A 25 -20.65 15.31 -6.27
CA VAL A 25 -20.65 14.76 -4.90
C VAL A 25 -20.35 13.27 -4.90
N VAL A 26 -20.91 12.51 -5.86
CA VAL A 26 -20.64 11.06 -5.99
C VAL A 26 -19.19 10.81 -6.37
N LEU A 27 -18.63 11.57 -7.31
CA LEU A 27 -17.22 11.44 -7.71
C LEU A 27 -16.26 11.77 -6.55
N VAL A 28 -16.48 12.88 -5.85
CA VAL A 28 -15.66 13.27 -4.68
C VAL A 28 -15.76 12.24 -3.56
N ARG A 29 -16.95 11.67 -3.30
CA ARG A 29 -17.08 10.59 -2.32
C ARG A 29 -16.37 9.32 -2.76
N ASN A 30 -16.43 8.97 -4.05
CA ASN A 30 -15.76 7.79 -4.59
C ASN A 30 -14.22 7.91 -4.53
N ASP A 31 -13.66 9.10 -4.78
CA ASP A 31 -12.21 9.32 -4.64
C ASP A 31 -11.74 9.19 -3.19
N ASN A 32 -12.56 9.60 -2.21
CA ASN A 32 -12.24 9.42 -0.79
C ASN A 32 -12.23 7.94 -0.33
N TYR A 33 -12.80 7.01 -1.10
CA TYR A 33 -12.68 5.57 -0.83
C TYR A 33 -11.36 4.95 -1.31
N ARG A 34 -10.50 5.69 -2.03
CA ARG A 34 -9.13 5.23 -2.36
C ARG A 34 -8.13 5.49 -1.23
N PHE A 35 -8.58 5.56 0.01
CA PHE A 35 -7.68 5.42 1.14
C PHE A 35 -7.19 3.96 1.18
N ILE A 36 -5.96 3.74 0.73
CA ILE A 36 -5.26 2.50 0.98
C ILE A 36 -5.13 2.40 2.50
N ASN A 37 -5.87 1.47 3.11
CA ASN A 37 -5.78 1.21 4.53
C ASN A 37 -4.38 0.63 4.84
N THR A 38 -3.45 1.50 5.19
CA THR A 38 -2.06 1.12 5.50
C THR A 38 -1.96 0.26 6.75
N ASP A 39 -2.99 0.26 7.61
CA ASP A 39 -3.04 -0.58 8.81
C ASP A 39 -3.22 -2.07 8.49
N GLU A 40 -3.55 -2.42 7.24
CA GLU A 40 -3.65 -3.82 6.78
C GLU A 40 -2.52 -4.20 5.81
N PHE A 41 -1.51 -3.34 5.66
CA PHE A 41 -0.40 -3.59 4.75
C PHE A 41 0.55 -4.67 5.28
N LEU A 42 0.71 -5.75 4.50
CA LEU A 42 1.66 -6.82 4.74
C LEU A 42 2.62 -6.90 3.56
N CYS A 43 3.92 -6.74 3.84
CA CYS A 43 4.97 -6.93 2.84
C CYS A 43 5.86 -8.08 3.27
N THR A 44 6.04 -9.06 2.38
CA THR A 44 6.92 -10.21 2.59
C THR A 44 7.91 -10.31 1.44
N THR A 45 9.18 -10.49 1.75
CA THR A 45 10.20 -10.82 0.75
C THR A 45 11.02 -12.01 1.21
N ARG A 46 11.43 -12.86 0.28
CA ARG A 46 12.34 -13.97 0.51
C ARG A 46 13.62 -13.71 -0.25
N THR A 47 14.76 -13.89 0.41
CA THR A 47 16.09 -13.70 -0.18
C THR A 47 16.88 -14.98 -0.02
N VAL A 48 17.35 -15.52 -1.13
CA VAL A 48 18.29 -16.65 -1.15
C VAL A 48 19.59 -16.16 -1.78
N THR A 49 20.70 -16.29 -1.07
CA THR A 49 22.02 -15.84 -1.52
C THR A 49 23.04 -16.95 -1.31
N THR A 50 23.84 -17.21 -2.34
CA THR A 50 24.91 -18.20 -2.29
C THR A 50 26.25 -17.53 -2.59
N ILE A 51 27.20 -17.63 -1.68
CA ILE A 51 28.57 -17.13 -1.84
C ILE A 51 29.47 -18.35 -2.04
N GLN A 52 29.70 -18.71 -3.30
CA GLN A 52 30.51 -19.86 -3.71
C GLN A 52 31.94 -19.89 -3.13
N PRO A 53 32.73 -18.80 -3.09
CA PRO A 53 34.11 -18.88 -2.59
C PRO A 53 34.22 -19.25 -1.11
N LYS A 54 33.12 -19.21 -0.35
CA LYS A 54 33.07 -19.60 1.07
C LYS A 54 32.05 -20.71 1.37
N ASN A 55 31.38 -21.28 0.36
CA ASN A 55 30.24 -22.19 0.53
C ASN A 55 29.23 -21.71 1.60
N ILE A 56 28.88 -20.41 1.53
CA ILE A 56 27.88 -19.83 2.41
C ILE A 56 26.56 -19.79 1.65
N HIS A 57 25.53 -20.43 2.21
CA HIS A 57 24.16 -20.33 1.72
C HIS A 57 23.34 -19.59 2.76
N ALA A 58 22.76 -18.46 2.39
CA ALA A 58 21.83 -17.71 3.20
C ALA A 58 20.44 -17.83 2.58
N ASP A 59 19.45 -18.28 3.36
CA ASP A 59 18.04 -18.27 3.01
C ASP A 59 17.30 -17.53 4.11
N GLY A 60 16.50 -16.54 3.74
CA GLY A 60 15.74 -15.81 4.72
C GLY A 60 14.53 -15.08 4.18
N SER A 61 13.72 -14.61 5.10
CA SER A 61 12.53 -13.82 4.85
C SER A 61 12.53 -12.54 5.69
N LEU A 62 12.02 -11.48 5.10
CA LEU A 62 11.68 -10.24 5.76
C LEU A 62 10.17 -10.05 5.67
N VAL A 63 9.53 -9.81 6.82
CA VAL A 63 8.10 -9.52 6.93
C VAL A 63 7.91 -8.18 7.61
N LEU A 64 7.22 -7.27 6.93
CA LEU A 64 6.75 -6.00 7.47
C LEU A 64 5.24 -6.11 7.68
N ASP A 65 4.83 -6.15 8.94
CA ASP A 65 3.43 -6.22 9.35
C ASP A 65 3.03 -4.88 9.99
N PHE A 66 2.28 -4.07 9.24
CA PHE A 66 1.85 -2.76 9.70
C PHE A 66 0.70 -2.86 10.71
N LYS A 67 -0.12 -3.91 10.62
CA LYS A 67 -1.22 -4.19 11.56
C LYS A 67 -0.70 -4.48 12.95
N MET A 68 0.32 -5.33 13.04
CA MET A 68 0.97 -5.69 14.31
C MET A 68 2.12 -4.75 14.68
N LYS A 69 2.43 -3.75 13.84
CA LYS A 69 3.56 -2.82 13.98
C LYS A 69 4.88 -3.57 14.21
N ARG A 70 5.12 -4.64 13.44
CA ARG A 70 6.23 -5.57 13.62
C ARG A 70 7.05 -5.70 12.35
N ILE A 71 8.37 -5.73 12.52
CA ILE A 71 9.34 -6.10 11.50
C ILE A 71 9.96 -7.43 11.92
N THR A 72 9.88 -8.45 11.07
CA THR A 72 10.45 -9.78 11.32
C THR A 72 11.52 -10.10 10.29
N LEU A 73 12.72 -10.48 10.75
CA LEU A 73 13.85 -10.90 9.92
C LEU A 73 14.24 -12.33 10.30
N GLN A 74 13.93 -13.29 9.46
CA GLN A 74 14.30 -14.68 9.65
C GLN A 74 15.36 -15.04 8.61
N TYR A 75 16.62 -15.22 9.02
CA TYR A 75 17.69 -15.64 8.12
C TYR A 75 18.41 -16.85 8.70
N GLU A 76 18.54 -17.88 7.87
CA GLU A 76 19.32 -19.08 8.13
C GLU A 76 20.57 -19.04 7.25
N ILE A 77 21.75 -19.08 7.87
CA ILE A 77 23.02 -19.14 7.17
C ILE A 77 23.64 -20.51 7.40
N LYS A 78 23.70 -21.29 6.32
CA LYS A 78 24.38 -22.58 6.28
C LYS A 78 25.80 -22.37 5.80
N THR A 79 26.74 -22.90 6.58
CA THR A 79 28.17 -22.89 6.27
C THR A 79 28.64 -24.29 5.87
N LYS A 80 29.86 -24.39 5.38
CA LYS A 80 30.46 -25.65 4.89
C LYS A 80 30.41 -26.80 5.92
N ASP A 81 30.41 -26.49 7.21
CA ASP A 81 30.36 -27.48 8.29
C ASP A 81 28.92 -27.87 8.70
N ASN A 82 27.92 -27.53 7.87
CA ASN A 82 26.48 -27.62 8.20
C ASN A 82 26.07 -26.86 9.47
N ALA A 83 26.94 -26.01 10.01
CA ALA A 83 26.59 -25.15 11.12
C ALA A 83 25.59 -24.09 10.65
N VAL A 84 24.40 -24.11 11.26
CA VAL A 84 23.38 -23.08 11.11
C VAL A 84 23.74 -21.92 12.00
N LYS A 85 23.90 -20.75 11.38
CA LYS A 85 24.18 -19.49 12.09
C LYS A 85 23.12 -18.46 11.73
N ILE A 86 22.83 -17.61 12.70
CA ILE A 86 22.03 -16.41 12.50
C ILE A 86 23.01 -15.24 12.62
N LEU A 87 23.10 -14.42 11.57
CA LEU A 87 23.96 -13.23 11.54
C LEU A 87 23.12 -12.02 11.17
N TYR A 88 23.26 -10.97 11.96
CA TYR A 88 22.70 -9.65 11.67
C TYR A 88 23.84 -8.63 11.70
N ARG A 89 23.83 -7.68 10.79
CA ARG A 89 24.80 -6.58 10.75
C ARG A 89 24.07 -5.29 10.38
N ASP A 90 24.45 -4.21 11.05
CA ASP A 90 24.01 -2.85 10.73
C ASP A 90 22.47 -2.67 10.73
N VAL A 91 21.83 -3.22 11.77
CA VAL A 91 20.38 -3.08 11.95
C VAL A 91 20.11 -1.78 12.70
N TYR A 92 19.58 -0.78 11.99
CA TYR A 92 19.17 0.49 12.58
C TYR A 92 17.68 0.74 12.37
N MET A 93 17.06 1.44 13.31
CA MET A 93 15.68 1.91 13.17
C MET A 93 15.61 3.33 13.72
N LYS A 94 15.05 4.25 12.94
CA LYS A 94 14.85 5.64 13.36
C LYS A 94 13.36 5.92 13.40
N ASN A 95 12.88 6.44 14.53
CA ASN A 95 11.53 6.97 14.61
C ASN A 95 11.49 8.32 13.87
N LEU A 96 10.46 8.52 13.04
CA LEU A 96 10.28 9.74 12.24
C LEU A 96 9.44 10.80 12.96
N HIS A 97 9.04 10.53 14.21
CA HIS A 97 8.34 11.47 15.10
C HIS A 97 9.18 12.70 15.46
#